data_AF-A0A258N5G7-F1
#
_entry.id   AF-A0A258N5G7-F1
#
_cell.length_a   1.000
_cell.length_b   1.000
_cell.length_c   1.000
_cell.angle_alpha   90.00
_cell.angle_beta   90.00
_cell.angle_gamma   90.00
#
_symmetry.space_group_name_H-M   'P 1'
#
loop_
_entity.id
_entity.type
_entity.pdbx_description
1 polymer ?
#
loop_
_entity_poly.entity_id
_entity_poly.type
_entity_poly.pdbx_seq_one_letter_code
_entity_poly.pdbx_strand_id
1 'polypeptide(L)' 'MNRIVREHYPVEKLPEDLRVTGNDNTDVRVVIERVPASVPEEKLRALLALARRVEPIGDDSVERIRKLRDEWDD' A
#
# COMPACT_ATOMS: atom_id res chain seq x y z
N MET A 1 3.59 -6.82 10.49
CA MET A 1 4.95 -6.35 10.79
C MET A 1 5.80 -6.74 9.59
N ASN A 2 5.92 -5.85 8.60
CA ASN A 2 6.44 -6.22 7.28
C ASN A 2 7.84 -5.63 7.11
N ARG A 3 8.84 -6.49 6.94
CA ARG A 3 10.26 -6.14 6.79
C ARG A 3 10.73 -6.55 5.40
N ILE A 4 11.32 -5.61 4.66
CA ILE A 4 11.97 -5.88 3.38
C ILE A 4 13.46 -5.61 3.55
N VAL A 5 14.28 -6.61 3.24
CA VAL A 5 15.74 -6.53 3.29
C VAL A 5 16.26 -6.62 1.86
N ARG A 6 17.08 -5.65 1.45
CA ARG A 6 17.87 -5.71 0.20
C ARG A 6 19.34 -5.70 0.55
N GLU A 7 20.03 -6.79 0.20
CA GLU A 7 21.42 -7.03 0.62
C GLU A 7 22.45 -6.33 -0.27
N HIS A 8 22.14 -6.17 -1.57
CA HIS A 8 23.01 -5.53 -2.56
C HIS A 8 22.29 -4.33 -3.19
N TYR A 9 22.09 -3.27 -2.41
CA TYR A 9 21.51 -2.04 -2.94
C TYR A 9 22.62 -1.09 -3.42
N PRO A 10 22.61 -0.65 -4.69
CA PRO A 10 23.66 0.21 -5.22
C PRO A 10 23.64 1.59 -4.53
N VAL A 11 24.83 2.09 -4.16
CA VAL A 11 25.04 3.38 -3.45
C VAL A 11 24.51 4.56 -4.25
N GLU A 12 24.58 4.49 -5.58
CA GLU A 12 24.07 5.51 -6.48
C GLU A 12 22.58 5.82 -6.25
N LYS A 13 21.80 4.83 -5.79
CA LYS A 13 20.37 4.99 -5.53
C LYS A 13 20.06 5.43 -4.09
N LEU A 14 21.07 5.62 -3.25
CA LEU A 14 20.89 6.17 -1.91
C LEU A 14 20.72 7.71 -1.97
N PRO A 15 19.91 8.30 -1.09
CA PRO A 15 19.83 9.75 -0.91
C PRO A 15 21.20 10.36 -0.60
N GLU A 16 21.45 11.57 -1.10
CA GLU A 16 22.74 12.25 -0.97
C GLU A 16 23.20 12.41 0.49
N ASP A 17 22.27 12.65 1.42
CA ASP A 17 22.54 12.77 2.87
C ASP A 17 23.08 11.49 3.52
N LEU A 18 22.85 10.33 2.89
CA LEU A 18 23.28 9.01 3.38
C LEU A 18 24.42 8.43 2.54
N ARG A 19 24.86 9.12 1.48
CA ARG A 19 26.11 8.83 0.77
C ARG A 19 27.26 9.31 1.65
N VAL A 20 27.52 8.60 2.74
CA VAL A 20 28.70 8.82 3.59
C VAL A 20 29.93 8.75 2.69
N THR A 21 30.84 9.72 2.83
CA THR A 21 32.13 9.90 2.17
C THR A 21 32.89 8.58 1.99
N GLY A 22 32.52 7.79 1.00
CA GLY A 22 32.81 6.35 0.98
C GLY A 22 32.61 5.82 -0.42
N ASN A 23 33.75 5.71 -1.12
CA ASN A 23 33.99 5.14 -2.45
C ASN A 23 32.77 4.49 -3.13
N ASP A 24 32.44 5.03 -4.30
CA ASP A 24 31.26 4.78 -5.15
C ASP A 24 31.02 3.32 -5.60
N ASN A 25 31.81 2.35 -5.12
CA ASN A 25 31.85 0.96 -5.59
C ASN A 25 31.57 -0.10 -4.50
N THR A 26 30.88 0.27 -3.41
CA THR A 26 30.62 -0.67 -2.29
C THR A 26 29.15 -1.04 -2.18
N ASP A 27 28.80 -2.33 -2.08
CA ASP A 27 27.41 -2.73 -1.83
C ASP A 27 26.96 -2.38 -0.40
N VAL A 28 25.71 -1.92 -0.26
CA VAL A 28 25.13 -1.56 1.04
C VAL A 28 23.83 -2.31 1.29
N ARG A 29 23.62 -2.73 2.55
CA ARG A 29 22.39 -3.37 3.01
C ARG A 29 21.36 -2.32 3.42
N VAL A 30 20.22 -2.28 2.72
CA VAL A 30 19.09 -1.41 3.07
C VAL A 30 17.98 -2.22 3.73
N VAL A 31 17.56 -1.78 4.92
CA VAL A 31 16.44 -2.35 5.68
C VAL A 31 15.30 -1.33 5.68
N ILE A 32 14.16 -1.70 5.09
CA ILE A 32 12.95 -0.88 5.11
C ILE A 32 11.98 -1.47 6.12
N GLU A 33 11.73 -0.71 7.19
CA GLU A 33 10.73 -1.03 8.20
C GLU A 33 9.49 -0.19 7.95
N ARG A 34 8.36 -0.85 7.66
CA ARG A 34 7.08 -0.17 7.46
C ARG A 34 6.25 -0.31 8.72
N VAL A 35 6.13 0.79 9.46
CA VAL A 35 5.11 0.88 10.52
C VAL A 35 3.75 0.90 9.81
N PRO A 36 2.84 -0.05 10.11
CA PRO A 36 1.50 0.03 9.55
C PRO A 36 0.90 1.37 9.99
N ALA A 37 0.43 2.16 9.03
CA ALA A 37 -0.28 3.38 9.36
C ALA A 37 -1.47 2.99 10.25
N SER A 38 -1.44 3.41 11.51
CA SER A 38 -2.59 3.27 12.40
C SER A 38 -3.70 4.10 11.80
N VAL A 39 -4.80 3.46 11.40
CA VAL A 39 -5.98 4.19 10.94
C VAL A 39 -6.52 4.93 12.15
N PRO A 40 -6.65 6.28 12.11
CA PRO A 40 -7.23 7.03 13.21
C PRO A 40 -8.64 6.48 13.51
N GLU A 41 -8.95 6.27 14.78
CA GLU A 41 -10.22 5.67 15.20
C GLU A 41 -11.43 6.44 14.67
N GLU A 42 -11.32 7.77 14.60
CA GLU A 42 -12.33 8.65 14.03
C GLU A 42 -12.61 8.34 12.55
N LYS A 43 -11.55 8.09 11.76
CA LYS A 43 -11.68 7.74 10.34
C LYS A 43 -12.36 6.38 10.18
N LEU A 44 -12.04 5.41 11.04
CA LEU A 44 -12.71 4.11 11.05
C LEU A 44 -14.19 4.25 11.39
N ARG A 45 -14.53 5.05 12.42
CA ARG A 45 -15.92 5.34 12.81
C ARG A 45 -16.69 6.02 11.68
N ALA A 46 -16.09 6.99 11.00
CA ALA A 46 -16.70 7.67 9.86
C ALA A 46 -16.99 6.70 8.69
N LEU A 47 -16.03 5.82 8.37
CA LEU A 47 -16.21 4.81 7.32
C LEU A 47 -17.33 3.81 7.66
N LEU A 48 -17.41 3.36 8.92
CA LEU A 48 -18.48 2.47 9.37
C LEU A 48 -19.86 3.15 9.34
N ALA A 49 -19.93 4.42 9.71
CA ALA A 49 -21.17 5.20 9.62
C ALA A 49 -21.63 5.36 8.17
N LEU A 50 -20.69 5.56 7.23
CA LEU A 50 -20.99 5.61 5.79
C LEU A 50 -21.47 4.25 5.27
N ALA A 51 -20.78 3.17 5.63
CA ALA A 51 -21.11 1.81 5.20
C ALA A 51 -22.53 1.39 5.62
N ARG A 52 -22.99 1.81 6.81
CA ARG A 52 -24.36 1.55 7.29
C ARG A 52 -25.45 2.25 6.50
N ARG A 53 -25.12 3.28 5.72
CA ARG A 53 -26.07 4.01 4.87
C ARG A 53 -26.20 3.37 3.48
N VAL A 54 -25.25 2.52 3.11
CA VAL A 54 -25.29 1.80 1.85
C VAL A 54 -26.04 0.50 2.08
N GLU A 55 -27.03 0.24 1.25
CA GLU A 55 -27.78 -1.00 1.31
C GLU A 55 -26.83 -2.17 1.01
N PRO A 56 -26.86 -3.25 1.81
CA PRO A 56 -26.01 -4.40 1.56
C PRO A 56 -26.21 -4.89 0.13
N ILE A 57 -25.11 -5.21 -0.54
CA ILE A 57 -25.19 -5.96 -1.80
C ILE A 57 -25.78 -7.31 -1.41
N GLY A 58 -27.03 -7.56 -1.83
CA GLY A 58 -27.76 -8.78 -1.51
C GLY A 58 -27.06 -10.03 -2.06
N ASP A 59 -27.77 -11.16 -2.00
CA ASP A 59 -27.22 -12.48 -2.32
C ASP A 59 -26.70 -12.65 -3.75
N ASP A 60 -26.96 -11.69 -4.63
CA ASP A 60 -26.49 -11.71 -6.02
C ASP A 60 -25.42 -10.66 -6.35
N SER A 61 -24.33 -10.72 -5.59
CA SER A 61 -23.13 -9.91 -5.87
C SER A 61 -22.54 -10.23 -7.25
N VAL A 62 -22.70 -11.46 -7.75
CA VAL A 62 -22.07 -11.93 -9.00
C VAL A 62 -22.82 -11.40 -10.22
N GLU A 63 -24.16 -11.46 -10.24
CA GLU A 63 -24.97 -10.89 -11.33
C GLU A 63 -24.79 -9.37 -11.40
N ARG A 64 -24.68 -8.68 -10.26
CA ARG A 64 -24.41 -7.24 -10.20
C ARG A 64 -23.06 -6.88 -10.83
N ILE A 65 -22.00 -7.63 -10.52
CA ILE A 65 -20.67 -7.41 -11.13
C ILE A 65 -20.70 -7.70 -12.62
N ARG A 66 -21.42 -8.74 -13.07
CA ARG A 66 -21.57 -9.05 -14.50
C ARG A 66 -22.24 -7.91 -15.25
N LYS A 67 -23.38 -7.39 -14.76
CA LYS A 67 -24.06 -6.23 -15.37
C LYS A 67 -23.16 -5.01 -15.46
N LEU A 68 -22.46 -4.67 -14.37
CA LEU A 68 -21.51 -3.55 -14.36
C LEU A 68 -20.37 -3.73 -15.35
N ARG A 69 -19.86 -4.95 -15.53
CA ARG A 69 -18.83 -5.23 -16.54
C ARG A 69 -19.39 -5.05 -17.94
N ASP A 70 -20.56 -5.63 -18.20
CA ASP A 70 -21.18 -5.62 -19.51
C ASP A 70 -21.58 -4.17 -19.93
N GLU A 71 -21.95 -3.30 -18.98
CA GLU A 71 -22.17 -1.85 -19.19
C GLU A 71 -20.90 -1.06 -19.59
N TRP A 72 -19.71 -1.59 -19.35
CA TRP A 72 -18.43 -0.93 -19.66
C TRP A 72 -17.77 -1.46 -20.94
N ASP A 73 -18.26 -2.59 -21.46
CA ASP A 73 -17.78 -3.21 -22.70
C ASP A 73 -18.53 -2.70 -23.96
N ASP A 74 -19.58 -1.88 -23.79
CA ASP A 74 -20.28 -1.08 -24.83
C ASP A 74 -19.73 0.37 -24.93
#